data_AF-A0A1Q7AG71-F1
#
_entry.id   AF-A0A1Q7AG71-F1
#
_cell.length_a   1.000
_cell.length_b   1.000
_cell.length_c   1.000
_cell.angle_alpha   90.00
_cell.angle_beta   90.00
_cell.angle_gamma   90.00
#
_symmetry.space_group_name_H-M   'P 1'
#
loop_
_entity.id
_entity.type
_entity.pdbx_description
1 polymer ?
#
loop_
_entity_poly.entity_id
_entity_poly.type
_entity_poly.pdbx_seq_one_letter_code
_entity_poly.pdbx_strand_id
1 'polypeptide(L)'
;MFSTRRPLEEKLTLFWHGHFATGENKVRDYRMMVRQNEMLRARASGAFRDLLVGILKDPAMLVYLDNGENVKKHPNENFGRELLELFTMGVGNYTERDVREAARAFTGWTNDVLAFRFDADQHDFGQKTFLGRTGTFDGEDIIDAILAQPVTAEFVAAKIYRFFVRDEIAGPVKADLGRTYRDSGYQMKPLLKRILLSKDFYSPPAFATQIKSPVHLVVSTYRKMSLGQVPTIPDFGRMTSGLGQSLFDPPNVAGWAGGRTWITPSTLLNRGNLFRGVLFPDVKGFRPPDRAMSATDARVGQRFVEGLSMTDATREDVDAKTMAESNMMVDRDEDYNTRYGGYKGNLLAFERTRLIPRSPAKIDLTAMVRAAGADTVDKVVDHFVRRFLSVTLGARERGLLVEFLRGKLGSSTIQPGGELEESLRELLYLVLSAPEDQLG
;
A
#
# COMPACT_ATOMS: atom_id res chain seq x y z
N MET A 1 -2.65 6.81 -9.08
CA MET A 1 -3.75 7.63 -8.49
C MET A 1 -3.56 9.15 -8.64
N PHE A 2 -2.37 9.69 -8.42
CA PHE A 2 -2.15 11.15 -8.34
C PHE A 2 -2.30 11.90 -9.67
N SER A 3 -1.52 11.52 -10.70
CA SER A 3 -1.43 12.22 -11.99
C SER A 3 -2.23 11.60 -13.14
N THR A 4 -2.83 10.43 -12.91
CA THR A 4 -3.57 9.71 -13.96
C THR A 4 -4.89 10.40 -14.30
N ARG A 5 -5.37 10.18 -15.53
CA ARG A 5 -6.74 10.53 -15.95
C ARG A 5 -7.78 9.48 -15.54
N ARG A 6 -7.34 8.33 -14.98
CA ARG A 6 -8.19 7.22 -14.54
C ARG A 6 -8.03 6.92 -13.04
N PRO A 7 -8.31 7.88 -12.13
CA PRO A 7 -8.07 7.70 -10.70
C PRO A 7 -8.86 6.53 -10.09
N LEU A 8 -10.03 6.20 -10.63
CA LEU A 8 -10.82 5.05 -10.18
C LEU A 8 -10.12 3.70 -10.46
N GLU A 9 -9.52 3.53 -11.64
CA GLU A 9 -8.75 2.33 -12.02
C GLU A 9 -7.61 2.09 -11.02
N GLU A 10 -6.92 3.15 -10.63
CA GLU A 10 -5.84 3.07 -9.65
C GLU A 10 -6.32 2.80 -8.23
N LYS A 11 -7.48 3.36 -7.85
CA LYS A 11 -8.08 3.13 -6.53
C LYS A 11 -8.56 1.67 -6.43
N LEU A 12 -9.07 1.10 -7.51
CA LEU A 12 -9.37 -0.34 -7.62
C LEU A 12 -8.10 -1.19 -7.63
N THR A 13 -7.03 -0.75 -8.30
CA THR A 13 -5.74 -1.45 -8.28
C THR A 13 -5.21 -1.54 -6.84
N LEU A 14 -5.27 -0.45 -6.06
CA LEU A 14 -4.90 -0.48 -4.65
C LEU A 14 -5.78 -1.41 -3.83
N PHE A 15 -7.10 -1.42 -4.07
CA PHE A 15 -8.02 -2.36 -3.43
C PHE A 15 -7.62 -3.81 -3.72
N TRP A 16 -7.39 -4.15 -4.99
CA TRP A 16 -7.01 -5.50 -5.38
C TRP A 16 -5.64 -5.91 -4.86
N HIS A 17 -4.69 -4.98 -4.81
CA HIS A 17 -3.38 -5.19 -4.20
C HIS A 17 -3.47 -5.52 -2.70
N GLY A 18 -4.44 -4.94 -2.00
CA GLY A 18 -4.72 -5.30 -0.61
C GLY A 18 -5.57 -6.57 -0.47
N HIS A 19 -6.46 -6.86 -1.42
CA HIS A 19 -7.33 -8.03 -1.37
C HIS A 19 -6.60 -9.33 -1.72
N PHE A 20 -5.73 -9.28 -2.74
CA PHE A 20 -4.87 -10.37 -3.17
C PHE A 20 -3.44 -10.12 -2.71
N ALA A 21 -3.27 -10.09 -1.39
CA ALA A 21 -2.02 -9.68 -0.76
C ALA A 21 -0.87 -10.64 -1.09
N THR A 22 0.23 -10.08 -1.60
CA THR A 22 1.53 -10.75 -1.72
C THR A 22 2.63 -9.87 -1.14
N GLY A 23 3.55 -10.50 -0.41
CA GLY A 23 4.66 -9.83 0.27
C GLY A 23 5.99 -10.02 -0.46
N GLU A 24 6.65 -8.91 -0.78
CA GLU A 24 7.99 -8.89 -1.36
C GLU A 24 8.99 -9.65 -0.48
N ASN A 25 8.83 -9.60 0.84
CA ASN A 25 9.73 -10.25 1.80
C ASN A 25 9.84 -11.79 1.61
N LYS A 26 8.78 -12.42 1.11
CA LYS A 26 8.69 -13.85 0.79
C LYS A 26 8.92 -14.11 -0.69
N VAL A 27 8.33 -13.30 -1.58
CA VAL A 27 8.47 -13.48 -3.04
C VAL A 27 9.91 -13.21 -3.51
N ARG A 28 10.57 -12.19 -2.94
CA ARG A 28 11.97 -11.79 -3.18
C ARG A 28 12.35 -11.61 -4.66
N ASP A 29 11.38 -11.26 -5.50
CA ASP A 29 11.59 -10.93 -6.91
C ASP A 29 10.68 -9.77 -7.32
N TYR A 30 11.25 -8.57 -7.39
CA TYR A 30 10.52 -7.35 -7.77
C TYR A 30 9.86 -7.46 -9.15
N ARG A 31 10.38 -8.30 -10.06
CA ARG A 31 9.82 -8.46 -11.40
C ARG A 31 8.46 -9.16 -11.35
N MET A 32 8.31 -10.13 -10.45
CA MET A 32 7.01 -10.78 -10.21
C MET A 32 6.02 -9.77 -9.61
N MET A 33 6.45 -9.00 -8.61
CA MET A 33 5.61 -7.99 -7.94
C MET A 33 5.12 -6.90 -8.91
N VAL A 34 6.00 -6.42 -9.81
CA VAL A 34 5.64 -5.44 -10.84
C VAL A 34 4.63 -6.04 -11.84
N ARG A 35 4.89 -7.25 -12.35
CA ARG A 35 3.98 -7.92 -13.29
C ARG A 35 2.60 -8.18 -12.68
N GLN A 36 2.55 -8.62 -11.42
CA GLN A 36 1.31 -8.80 -10.70
C GLN A 36 0.55 -7.47 -10.61
N ASN A 37 1.21 -6.38 -10.22
CA ASN A 37 0.55 -5.07 -10.12
C ASN A 37 0.05 -4.55 -11.47
N GLU A 38 0.81 -4.76 -12.56
CA GLU A 38 0.37 -4.44 -13.92
C GLU A 38 -0.86 -5.25 -14.33
N MET A 39 -0.90 -6.55 -14.01
CA MET A 39 -2.05 -7.41 -14.24
C MET A 39 -3.28 -6.94 -13.45
N LEU A 40 -3.11 -6.66 -12.14
CA LEU A 40 -4.17 -6.11 -11.29
C LEU A 40 -4.70 -4.80 -11.86
N ARG A 41 -3.83 -3.92 -12.35
CA ARG A 41 -4.21 -2.63 -12.96
C ARG A 41 -4.97 -2.82 -14.27
N ALA A 42 -4.48 -3.69 -15.15
CA ALA A 42 -5.11 -3.99 -16.44
C ALA A 42 -6.50 -4.60 -16.28
N ARG A 43 -6.72 -5.37 -15.20
CA ARG A 43 -8.00 -6.05 -14.90
C ARG A 43 -8.82 -5.36 -13.81
N ALA A 44 -8.40 -4.20 -13.31
CA ALA A 44 -8.94 -3.58 -12.09
C ALA A 44 -10.46 -3.34 -12.15
N SER A 45 -10.98 -2.98 -13.32
CA SER A 45 -12.41 -2.74 -13.57
C SER A 45 -13.05 -3.79 -14.50
N GLY A 46 -12.39 -4.93 -14.71
CA GLY A 46 -12.85 -6.00 -15.60
C GLY A 46 -13.81 -6.99 -14.94
N ALA A 47 -13.88 -8.20 -15.51
CA ALA A 47 -14.60 -9.32 -14.92
C ALA A 47 -13.80 -9.91 -13.74
N PHE A 48 -14.48 -10.21 -12.62
CA PHE A 48 -13.82 -10.81 -11.46
C PHE A 48 -13.21 -12.18 -11.78
N ARG A 49 -13.88 -12.98 -12.62
CA ARG A 49 -13.37 -14.30 -13.02
C ARG A 49 -11.99 -14.18 -13.65
N ASP A 50 -11.82 -13.25 -14.58
CA ASP A 50 -10.54 -13.03 -15.26
C ASP A 50 -9.47 -12.57 -14.26
N LEU A 51 -9.82 -11.65 -13.36
CA LEU A 51 -8.91 -11.21 -12.31
C LEU A 51 -8.50 -12.38 -11.40
N LEU A 52 -9.46 -13.20 -10.98
CA LEU A 52 -9.24 -14.35 -10.10
C LEU A 52 -8.40 -15.44 -10.77
N VAL A 53 -8.68 -15.81 -12.01
CA VAL A 53 -7.83 -16.73 -12.77
C VAL A 53 -6.43 -16.15 -12.95
N GLY A 54 -6.34 -14.85 -13.27
CA GLY A 54 -5.07 -14.15 -13.47
C GLY A 54 -4.19 -14.17 -12.22
N ILE A 55 -4.76 -13.90 -11.04
CA ILE A 55 -4.01 -13.89 -9.79
C ILE A 55 -3.65 -15.29 -9.31
N LEU A 56 -4.51 -16.30 -9.51
CA LEU A 56 -4.21 -17.66 -9.08
C LEU A 56 -3.14 -18.35 -9.96
N LYS A 57 -2.91 -17.84 -11.17
CA LYS A 57 -1.80 -18.24 -12.04
C LYS A 57 -0.59 -17.30 -11.96
N ASP A 58 -0.67 -16.24 -11.16
CA ASP A 58 0.41 -15.26 -11.05
C ASP A 58 1.63 -15.82 -10.28
N PRO A 59 2.86 -15.71 -10.81
CA PRO A 59 4.05 -16.24 -10.15
C PRO A 59 4.29 -15.71 -8.73
N ALA A 60 4.03 -14.42 -8.45
CA ALA A 60 4.19 -13.91 -7.09
C ALA A 60 3.20 -14.56 -6.13
N MET A 61 1.95 -14.77 -6.57
CA MET A 61 0.94 -15.45 -5.75
C MET A 61 1.28 -16.92 -5.51
N LEU A 62 1.71 -17.64 -6.55
CA LEU A 62 2.11 -19.05 -6.47
C LEU A 62 3.29 -19.25 -5.51
N VAL A 63 4.29 -18.36 -5.55
CA VAL A 63 5.41 -18.36 -4.59
C VAL A 63 4.94 -17.98 -3.19
N TYR A 64 4.12 -16.92 -3.07
CA TYR A 64 3.71 -16.41 -1.76
C TYR A 64 2.87 -17.41 -0.96
N LEU A 65 2.10 -18.26 -1.64
CA LEU A 65 1.25 -19.27 -1.01
C LEU A 65 1.84 -20.70 -1.08
N ASP A 66 3.10 -20.84 -1.48
CA ASP A 66 3.84 -22.10 -1.59
C ASP A 66 3.15 -23.14 -2.50
N ASN A 67 2.46 -22.70 -3.55
CA ASN A 67 1.76 -23.62 -4.46
C ASN A 67 2.74 -24.38 -5.37
N GLY A 68 3.98 -23.91 -5.52
CA GLY A 68 5.04 -24.69 -6.17
C GLY A 68 5.38 -26.00 -5.45
N GLU A 69 5.04 -26.11 -4.16
CA GLU A 69 5.17 -27.33 -3.36
C GLU A 69 3.88 -28.15 -3.30
N ASN A 70 2.78 -27.65 -3.87
CA ASN A 70 1.48 -28.33 -3.92
C ASN A 70 1.47 -29.40 -5.02
N VAL A 71 1.74 -30.65 -4.62
CA VAL A 71 1.86 -31.79 -5.54
C VAL A 71 0.89 -32.91 -5.17
N LYS A 72 0.50 -33.76 -6.13
CA LYS A 72 -0.52 -34.81 -5.94
C LYS A 72 -0.28 -35.74 -4.75
N LYS A 73 0.99 -35.98 -4.39
CA LYS A 73 1.36 -36.84 -3.25
C LYS A 73 1.22 -36.11 -1.91
N HIS A 74 1.36 -34.79 -1.89
CA HIS A 74 1.28 -33.93 -0.72
C HIS A 74 0.52 -32.64 -1.05
N PRO A 75 -0.82 -32.71 -1.19
CA PRO A 75 -1.62 -31.53 -1.44
C PRO A 75 -1.44 -30.49 -0.31
N ASN A 76 -1.07 -29.27 -0.67
CA ASN A 76 -0.91 -28.15 0.28
C ASN A 76 -2.20 -27.35 0.35
N GLU A 77 -2.86 -27.40 1.51
CA GLU A 77 -4.15 -26.76 1.74
C GLU A 77 -4.11 -25.24 1.77
N ASN A 78 -2.94 -24.62 1.97
CA ASN A 78 -2.80 -23.18 2.15
C ASN A 78 -3.45 -22.40 0.99
N PHE A 79 -3.07 -22.72 -0.24
CA PHE A 79 -3.61 -22.05 -1.43
C PHE A 79 -5.14 -22.15 -1.55
N GLY A 80 -5.69 -23.35 -1.31
CA GLY A 80 -7.14 -23.60 -1.35
C GLY A 80 -7.89 -22.88 -0.22
N ARG A 81 -7.29 -22.84 0.98
CA ARG A 81 -7.85 -22.15 2.14
C ARG A 81 -7.93 -20.65 1.90
N GLU A 82 -6.84 -20.03 1.46
CA GLU A 82 -6.81 -18.58 1.20
C GLU A 82 -7.77 -18.16 0.08
N LEU A 83 -7.89 -18.99 -0.97
CA LEU A 83 -8.87 -18.79 -2.04
C LEU A 83 -10.30 -18.73 -1.48
N LEU A 84 -10.69 -19.69 -0.66
CA LEU A 84 -12.04 -19.78 -0.10
C LEU A 84 -12.29 -18.72 0.99
N GLU A 85 -11.32 -18.53 1.87
CA GLU A 85 -11.45 -17.72 3.08
C GLU A 85 -11.32 -16.23 2.80
N LEU A 86 -10.24 -15.81 2.14
CA LEU A 86 -9.88 -14.40 2.06
C LEU A 86 -10.27 -13.77 0.72
N PHE A 87 -10.18 -14.56 -0.35
CA PHE A 87 -10.36 -14.06 -1.71
C PHE A 87 -11.80 -14.16 -2.22
N THR A 88 -12.58 -15.17 -1.79
CA THR A 88 -13.88 -15.42 -2.43
C THR A 88 -15.08 -15.56 -1.49
N MET A 89 -15.16 -16.57 -0.62
CA MET A 89 -16.40 -16.93 0.07
C MET A 89 -16.47 -16.40 1.50
N GLY A 90 -15.34 -16.21 2.18
CA GLY A 90 -15.32 -15.87 3.60
C GLY A 90 -15.51 -17.09 4.50
N VAL A 91 -14.94 -17.02 5.71
CA VAL A 91 -15.06 -18.05 6.75
C VAL A 91 -16.51 -18.47 6.97
N GLY A 92 -16.73 -19.79 7.12
CA GLY A 92 -18.03 -20.37 7.47
C GLY A 92 -18.94 -20.71 6.28
N ASN A 93 -18.47 -20.51 5.04
CA ASN A 93 -19.26 -20.76 3.82
C ASN A 93 -18.79 -21.99 3.01
N TYR A 94 -17.83 -22.73 3.54
CA TYR A 94 -17.24 -23.94 2.96
C TYR A 94 -16.85 -24.89 4.10
N THR A 95 -16.59 -26.15 3.76
CA THR A 95 -16.12 -27.17 4.71
C THR A 95 -14.61 -27.38 4.60
N GLU A 96 -14.03 -27.99 5.63
CA GLU A 96 -12.64 -28.42 5.60
C GLU A 96 -12.34 -29.44 4.48
N ARG A 97 -13.36 -30.17 4.03
CA ARG A 97 -13.24 -31.04 2.85
C ARG A 97 -13.08 -30.20 1.59
N ASP A 98 -13.84 -29.12 1.45
CA ASP A 98 -13.75 -28.25 0.27
C ASP A 98 -12.36 -27.62 0.14
N VAL A 99 -11.72 -27.26 1.27
CA VAL A 99 -10.32 -26.79 1.29
C VAL A 99 -9.38 -27.85 0.71
N ARG A 100 -9.46 -29.09 1.20
CA ARG A 100 -8.64 -30.20 0.73
C ARG A 100 -8.85 -30.51 -0.75
N GLU A 101 -10.10 -30.50 -1.20
CA GLU A 101 -10.45 -30.83 -2.59
C GLU A 101 -10.06 -29.69 -3.54
N ALA A 102 -10.17 -28.43 -3.12
CA ALA A 102 -9.60 -27.31 -3.84
C ALA A 102 -8.07 -27.43 -3.94
N ALA A 103 -7.38 -27.74 -2.85
CA ALA A 103 -5.93 -27.93 -2.84
C ALA A 103 -5.48 -29.00 -3.84
N ARG A 104 -6.17 -30.15 -3.88
CA ARG A 104 -5.94 -31.21 -4.87
C ARG A 104 -6.10 -30.69 -6.31
N ALA A 105 -7.09 -29.85 -6.58
CA ALA A 105 -7.34 -29.29 -7.91
C ALA A 105 -6.27 -28.28 -8.37
N PHE A 106 -5.56 -27.63 -7.44
CA PHE A 106 -4.45 -26.73 -7.76
C PHE A 106 -3.07 -27.41 -7.76
N THR A 107 -3.00 -28.72 -7.53
CA THR A 107 -1.73 -29.45 -7.62
C THR A 107 -1.10 -29.31 -9.01
N GLY A 108 0.22 -29.22 -9.09
CA GLY A 108 0.94 -29.05 -10.36
C GLY A 108 0.85 -27.64 -10.98
N TRP A 109 0.10 -26.70 -10.41
CA TRP A 109 0.19 -25.29 -10.80
C TRP A 109 1.46 -24.68 -10.19
N THR A 110 2.40 -24.27 -11.04
CA THR A 110 3.69 -23.73 -10.62
C THR A 110 4.12 -22.61 -11.56
N ASN A 111 5.35 -22.13 -11.41
CA ASN A 111 5.92 -21.12 -12.28
C ASN A 111 7.35 -21.48 -12.70
N ASP A 112 7.70 -21.13 -13.93
CA ASP A 112 9.08 -21.05 -14.39
C ASP A 112 9.52 -19.59 -14.34
N VAL A 113 10.18 -19.24 -13.24
CA VAL A 113 10.57 -17.87 -12.91
C VAL A 113 9.37 -16.92 -13.03
N LEU A 114 9.21 -16.20 -14.14
CA LEU A 114 8.19 -15.17 -14.31
C LEU A 114 6.95 -15.63 -15.10
N ALA A 115 6.86 -16.92 -15.44
CA ALA A 115 5.76 -17.47 -16.23
C ALA A 115 5.04 -18.59 -15.49
N PHE A 116 3.72 -18.63 -15.57
CA PHE A 116 2.93 -19.78 -15.13
C PHE A 116 3.34 -21.05 -15.88
N ARG A 117 3.35 -22.18 -15.19
CA ARG A 117 3.58 -23.51 -15.74
C ARG A 117 2.62 -24.50 -15.08
N PHE A 118 2.04 -25.39 -15.89
CA PHE A 118 1.30 -26.54 -15.37
C PHE A 118 2.13 -27.81 -15.51
N ASP A 119 2.37 -28.48 -14.39
CA ASP A 119 3.10 -29.74 -14.28
C ASP A 119 2.10 -30.89 -14.12
N ALA A 120 1.75 -31.53 -15.24
CA ALA A 120 0.77 -32.61 -15.27
C ALA A 120 1.22 -33.83 -14.45
N ASP A 121 2.52 -34.09 -14.35
CA ASP A 121 3.03 -35.24 -13.59
C ASP A 121 2.82 -35.06 -12.08
N GLN A 122 2.77 -33.82 -11.60
CA GLN A 122 2.48 -33.47 -10.22
C GLN A 122 1.00 -33.16 -9.95
N HIS A 123 0.14 -33.20 -10.96
CA HIS A 123 -1.29 -32.93 -10.80
C HIS A 123 -2.08 -34.18 -10.40
N ASP A 124 -3.07 -34.00 -9.53
CA ASP A 124 -4.05 -35.00 -9.13
C ASP A 124 -5.28 -34.95 -10.05
N PHE A 125 -5.31 -35.81 -11.08
CA PHE A 125 -6.47 -35.97 -11.97
C PHE A 125 -7.63 -36.78 -11.37
N GLY A 126 -7.50 -37.22 -10.12
CA GLY A 126 -8.52 -37.99 -9.43
C GLY A 126 -9.83 -37.21 -9.26
N GLN A 127 -10.89 -37.97 -8.99
CA GLN A 127 -12.21 -37.42 -8.69
C GLN A 127 -12.16 -36.61 -7.36
N LYS A 128 -12.85 -35.48 -7.36
CA LYS A 128 -12.93 -34.53 -6.25
C LYS A 128 -14.39 -34.22 -5.97
N THR A 129 -14.74 -34.03 -4.69
CA THR A 129 -16.07 -33.58 -4.29
C THR A 129 -15.95 -32.20 -3.67
N PHE A 130 -16.42 -31.19 -4.39
CA PHE A 130 -16.26 -29.79 -4.00
C PHE A 130 -17.62 -29.08 -4.07
N LEU A 131 -17.99 -28.39 -2.98
CA LEU A 131 -19.25 -27.65 -2.81
C LEU A 131 -20.48 -28.47 -3.22
N GLY A 132 -20.50 -29.74 -2.80
CA GLY A 132 -21.60 -30.68 -3.05
C GLY A 132 -21.65 -31.29 -4.45
N ARG A 133 -20.70 -30.98 -5.34
CA ARG A 133 -20.58 -31.56 -6.69
C ARG A 133 -19.38 -32.50 -6.75
N THR A 134 -19.47 -33.54 -7.58
CA THR A 134 -18.39 -34.51 -7.76
C THR A 134 -17.98 -34.60 -9.23
N GLY A 135 -16.68 -34.54 -9.50
CA GLY A 135 -16.13 -34.58 -10.85
C GLY A 135 -14.61 -34.62 -10.85
N THR A 136 -14.00 -34.70 -12.02
CA THR A 136 -12.54 -34.57 -12.21
C THR A 136 -12.17 -33.10 -12.33
N PHE A 137 -12.42 -32.33 -11.27
CA PHE A 137 -12.23 -30.88 -11.28
C PHE A 137 -10.75 -30.49 -11.35
N ASP A 138 -10.43 -29.53 -12.20
CA ASP A 138 -9.18 -28.77 -12.16
C ASP A 138 -9.33 -27.42 -11.43
N GLY A 139 -8.26 -26.63 -11.37
CA GLY A 139 -8.28 -25.34 -10.69
C GLY A 139 -9.27 -24.33 -11.28
N GLU A 140 -9.54 -24.35 -12.59
CA GLU A 140 -10.53 -23.47 -13.22
C GLU A 140 -11.96 -23.93 -12.92
N ASP A 141 -12.22 -25.24 -12.90
CA ASP A 141 -13.51 -25.79 -12.46
C ASP A 141 -13.84 -25.39 -11.02
N ILE A 142 -12.84 -25.39 -10.12
CA ILE A 142 -13.00 -24.92 -8.73
C ILE A 142 -13.38 -23.44 -8.71
N ILE A 143 -12.71 -22.60 -9.51
CA ILE A 143 -13.04 -21.17 -9.63
C ILE A 143 -14.49 -21.00 -10.08
N ASP A 144 -14.92 -21.73 -11.11
CA ASP A 144 -16.29 -21.65 -11.63
C ASP A 144 -17.34 -22.14 -10.63
N ALA A 145 -17.04 -23.20 -9.88
CA ALA A 145 -17.90 -23.68 -8.80
C ALA A 145 -18.03 -22.66 -7.66
N ILE A 146 -16.96 -21.94 -7.31
CA ILE A 146 -16.97 -20.85 -6.33
C ILE A 146 -17.81 -19.67 -6.83
N LEU A 147 -17.62 -19.24 -8.08
CA LEU A 147 -18.37 -18.12 -8.68
C LEU A 147 -19.85 -18.47 -8.91
N ALA A 148 -20.20 -19.75 -8.95
CA ALA A 148 -21.60 -20.16 -8.97
C ALA A 148 -22.30 -19.89 -7.62
N GLN A 149 -21.57 -19.78 -6.50
CA GLN A 149 -22.17 -19.55 -5.18
C GLN A 149 -22.59 -18.09 -4.98
N PRO A 150 -23.85 -17.81 -4.54
CA PRO A 150 -24.30 -16.45 -4.25
C PRO A 150 -23.41 -15.72 -3.22
N VAL A 151 -22.94 -16.44 -2.21
CA VAL A 151 -22.12 -15.87 -1.12
C VAL A 151 -20.81 -15.26 -1.62
N THR A 152 -20.22 -15.80 -2.68
CA THR A 152 -19.00 -15.25 -3.31
C THR A 152 -19.25 -13.84 -3.82
N ALA A 153 -20.36 -13.63 -4.53
CA ALA A 153 -20.70 -12.31 -5.05
C ALA A 153 -20.99 -11.33 -3.92
N GLU A 154 -21.71 -11.78 -2.89
CA GLU A 154 -22.00 -10.94 -1.72
C GLU A 154 -20.75 -10.58 -0.92
N PHE A 155 -19.79 -11.49 -0.77
CA PHE A 155 -18.54 -11.27 -0.06
C PHE A 155 -17.69 -10.20 -0.76
N VAL A 156 -17.44 -10.38 -2.06
CA VAL A 156 -16.62 -9.44 -2.84
C VAL A 156 -17.32 -8.10 -2.97
N ALA A 157 -18.64 -8.08 -3.23
CA ALA A 157 -19.42 -6.85 -3.29
C ALA A 157 -19.42 -6.09 -1.96
N ALA A 158 -19.52 -6.80 -0.82
CA ALA A 158 -19.41 -6.17 0.50
C ALA A 158 -18.02 -5.57 0.74
N LYS A 159 -16.93 -6.24 0.34
CA LYS A 159 -15.57 -5.67 0.44
C LYS A 159 -15.42 -4.40 -0.41
N ILE A 160 -15.92 -4.40 -1.65
CA ILE A 160 -15.92 -3.21 -2.52
C ILE A 160 -16.76 -2.08 -1.91
N TYR A 161 -17.96 -2.39 -1.42
CA TYR A 161 -18.82 -1.42 -0.75
C TYR A 161 -18.11 -0.79 0.46
N ARG A 162 -17.50 -1.60 1.34
CA ARG A 162 -16.77 -1.06 2.51
C ARG A 162 -15.61 -0.17 2.13
N PHE A 163 -14.93 -0.50 1.03
CA PHE A 163 -13.80 0.29 0.54
C PHE A 163 -14.22 1.65 -0.02
N PHE A 164 -15.42 1.78 -0.60
CA PHE A 164 -15.89 3.04 -1.21
C PHE A 164 -16.89 3.82 -0.37
N VAL A 165 -17.62 3.18 0.56
CA VAL A 165 -18.79 3.77 1.23
C VAL A 165 -18.57 3.84 2.74
N ARG A 166 -18.74 2.73 3.46
CA ARG A 166 -18.62 2.64 4.93
C ARG A 166 -18.54 1.19 5.39
N ASP A 167 -18.05 0.97 6.60
CA ASP A 167 -17.81 -0.38 7.14
C ASP A 167 -19.10 -1.19 7.34
N GLU A 168 -20.16 -0.52 7.79
CA GLU A 168 -21.46 -1.14 8.05
C GLU A 168 -22.27 -1.32 6.76
N ILE A 169 -22.74 -2.55 6.54
CA ILE A 169 -23.61 -2.88 5.39
C ILE A 169 -24.78 -3.73 5.88
N ALA A 170 -26.00 -3.27 5.59
CA ALA A 170 -27.20 -4.02 5.92
C ALA A 170 -27.30 -5.30 5.07
N GLY A 171 -27.75 -6.40 5.66
CA GLY A 171 -27.89 -7.71 4.99
C GLY A 171 -28.64 -7.65 3.64
N PRO A 172 -29.81 -6.99 3.55
CA PRO A 172 -30.53 -6.85 2.28
C PRO A 172 -29.74 -6.09 1.20
N VAL A 173 -28.96 -5.07 1.58
CA VAL A 173 -28.12 -4.30 0.65
C VAL A 173 -26.95 -5.16 0.17
N LYS A 174 -26.30 -5.92 1.07
CA LYS A 174 -25.26 -6.89 0.72
C LYS A 174 -25.76 -7.90 -0.32
N ALA A 175 -26.92 -8.51 -0.08
CA ALA A 175 -27.53 -9.47 -0.99
C ALA A 175 -27.87 -8.83 -2.35
N ASP A 176 -28.38 -7.60 -2.37
CA ASP A 176 -28.71 -6.87 -3.60
C ASP A 176 -27.49 -6.52 -4.46
N LEU A 177 -26.42 -6.06 -3.82
CA LEU A 177 -25.15 -5.80 -4.50
C LEU A 177 -24.53 -7.10 -5.01
N GLY A 178 -24.61 -8.19 -4.23
CA GLY A 178 -24.17 -9.52 -4.64
C GLY A 178 -24.91 -10.01 -5.89
N ARG A 179 -26.24 -9.90 -5.92
CA ARG A 179 -27.06 -10.22 -7.12
C ARG A 179 -26.65 -9.38 -8.32
N THR A 180 -26.56 -8.06 -8.15
CA THR A 180 -26.14 -7.14 -9.23
C THR A 180 -24.78 -7.57 -9.82
N TYR A 181 -23.84 -7.96 -8.96
CA TYR A 181 -22.52 -8.37 -9.39
C TYR A 181 -22.56 -9.71 -10.14
N ARG A 182 -23.23 -10.72 -9.57
CA ARG A 182 -23.36 -12.07 -10.15
C ARG A 182 -24.12 -12.07 -11.48
N ASP A 183 -25.29 -11.42 -11.53
CA ASP A 183 -26.17 -11.40 -12.70
C ASP A 183 -25.52 -10.66 -13.89
N SER A 184 -24.58 -9.76 -13.61
CA SER A 184 -23.78 -9.10 -14.65
C SER A 184 -22.63 -9.95 -15.19
N GLY A 185 -22.47 -11.20 -14.73
CA GLY A 185 -21.30 -12.02 -15.04
C GLY A 185 -20.04 -11.53 -14.32
N TYR A 186 -20.18 -11.06 -13.08
CA TYR A 186 -19.10 -10.52 -12.26
C TYR A 186 -18.34 -9.33 -12.87
N GLN A 187 -19.06 -8.48 -13.63
CA GLN A 187 -18.48 -7.27 -14.19
C GLN A 187 -18.39 -6.18 -13.11
N MET A 188 -17.22 -5.56 -12.95
CA MET A 188 -17.03 -4.53 -11.92
C MET A 188 -17.84 -3.25 -12.20
N LYS A 189 -18.00 -2.88 -13.46
CA LYS A 189 -18.67 -1.63 -13.85
C LYS A 189 -20.14 -1.55 -13.38
N PRO A 190 -21.01 -2.57 -13.58
CA PRO A 190 -22.36 -2.59 -13.01
C PRO A 190 -22.40 -2.43 -11.50
N LEU A 191 -21.54 -3.15 -10.76
CA LEU A 191 -21.45 -3.06 -9.30
C LEU A 191 -21.08 -1.64 -8.86
N LEU A 192 -20.02 -1.06 -9.43
CA LEU A 192 -19.60 0.31 -9.09
C LEU A 192 -20.66 1.34 -9.46
N LYS A 193 -21.34 1.20 -10.61
CA LYS A 193 -22.43 2.10 -10.98
C LYS A 193 -23.57 2.04 -9.95
N ARG A 194 -23.92 0.84 -9.48
CA ARG A 194 -24.96 0.66 -8.45
C ARG A 194 -24.55 1.29 -7.12
N ILE A 195 -23.30 1.11 -6.69
CA ILE A 195 -22.78 1.69 -5.45
C ILE A 195 -22.70 3.21 -5.54
N LEU A 196 -21.97 3.75 -6.52
CA LEU A 196 -21.63 5.17 -6.62
C LEU A 196 -22.84 6.06 -6.98
N LEU A 197 -23.91 5.50 -7.53
CA LEU A 197 -25.16 6.22 -7.80
C LEU A 197 -26.25 5.96 -6.75
N SER A 198 -25.95 5.18 -5.70
CA SER A 198 -26.92 4.91 -4.64
C SER A 198 -27.13 6.13 -3.76
N LYS A 199 -28.34 6.27 -3.19
CA LYS A 199 -28.62 7.30 -2.18
C LYS A 199 -27.74 7.12 -0.93
N ASP A 200 -27.43 5.87 -0.61
CA ASP A 200 -26.64 5.50 0.56
C ASP A 200 -25.19 6.01 0.47
N PHE A 201 -24.60 6.03 -0.74
CA PHE A 201 -23.27 6.62 -0.98
C PHE A 201 -23.17 8.09 -0.57
N TYR A 202 -24.27 8.84 -0.71
CA TYR A 202 -24.35 10.26 -0.38
C TYR A 202 -25.08 10.52 0.94
N SER A 203 -25.36 9.47 1.71
CA SER A 203 -26.10 9.58 2.96
C SER A 203 -25.21 10.08 4.10
N PRO A 204 -25.80 10.73 5.15
CA PRO A 204 -25.02 11.17 6.30
C PRO A 204 -24.16 10.07 6.96
N PRO A 205 -24.60 8.80 7.09
CA PRO A 205 -23.75 7.72 7.60
C PRO A 205 -22.52 7.35 6.74
N ALA A 206 -22.52 7.68 5.44
CA ALA A 206 -21.38 7.45 4.54
C ALA A 206 -20.48 8.68 4.41
N PHE A 207 -20.96 9.86 4.78
CA PHE A 207 -20.22 11.10 4.64
C PHE A 207 -19.13 11.22 5.71
N ALA A 208 -17.87 11.30 5.27
CA ALA A 208 -16.70 11.52 6.14
C ALA A 208 -16.58 10.53 7.31
N THR A 209 -16.96 9.27 7.12
CA THR A 209 -16.84 8.22 8.16
C THR A 209 -15.65 7.28 7.94
N GLN A 210 -15.06 7.28 6.75
CA GLN A 210 -13.87 6.48 6.45
C GLN A 210 -12.60 7.16 6.95
N ILE A 211 -11.78 6.41 7.69
CA ILE A 211 -10.42 6.85 8.03
C ILE A 211 -9.52 6.58 6.82
N LYS A 212 -8.89 7.63 6.29
CA LYS A 212 -7.98 7.52 5.15
C LYS A 212 -6.82 6.58 5.50
N SER A 213 -6.61 5.55 4.68
CA SER A 213 -5.38 4.74 4.73
C SER A 213 -4.15 5.63 4.47
N PRO A 214 -2.94 5.24 4.89
CA PRO A 214 -1.75 6.06 4.68
C PRO A 214 -1.52 6.48 3.23
N VAL A 215 -1.70 5.57 2.27
CA VAL A 215 -1.57 5.88 0.84
C VAL A 215 -2.65 6.87 0.39
N HIS A 216 -3.91 6.69 0.86
CA HIS A 216 -5.00 7.62 0.54
C HIS A 216 -4.74 9.01 1.15
N LEU A 217 -4.25 9.08 2.40
CA LEU A 217 -3.92 10.32 3.09
C LEU A 217 -2.88 11.12 2.29
N VAL A 218 -1.77 10.50 1.93
CA VAL A 218 -0.68 11.17 1.18
C VAL A 218 -1.15 11.63 -0.19
N VAL A 219 -1.78 10.75 -0.97
CA VAL A 219 -2.22 11.06 -2.34
C VAL A 219 -3.29 12.15 -2.34
N SER A 220 -4.28 12.07 -1.44
CA SER A 220 -5.33 13.09 -1.34
C SER A 220 -4.75 14.44 -0.92
N THR A 221 -3.80 14.46 0.01
CA THR A 221 -3.08 15.69 0.43
C THR A 221 -2.34 16.32 -0.74
N TYR A 222 -1.55 15.56 -1.49
CA TYR A 222 -0.84 16.08 -2.67
C TYR A 222 -1.78 16.64 -3.73
N ARG A 223 -2.93 16.00 -3.93
CA ARG A 223 -3.97 16.51 -4.86
C ARG A 223 -4.60 17.80 -4.35
N LYS A 224 -4.93 17.89 -3.06
CA LYS A 224 -5.44 19.12 -2.42
C LYS A 224 -4.41 20.25 -2.45
N MET A 225 -3.12 19.95 -2.46
CA MET A 225 -2.06 20.95 -2.66
C MET A 225 -1.86 21.38 -4.13
N SER A 226 -2.56 20.76 -5.09
CA SER A 226 -2.35 20.99 -6.53
C SER A 226 -0.90 20.78 -6.99
N LEU A 227 -0.21 19.79 -6.43
CA LEU A 227 1.15 19.48 -6.87
C LEU A 227 1.15 19.04 -8.35
N GLY A 228 2.20 19.40 -9.09
CA GLY A 228 2.39 18.96 -10.48
C GLY A 228 3.01 17.56 -10.61
N GLN A 229 3.71 17.11 -9.57
CA GLN A 229 4.39 15.83 -9.51
C GLN A 229 4.41 15.31 -8.07
N VAL A 230 4.60 14.00 -7.92
CA VAL A 230 4.76 13.39 -6.58
C VAL A 230 6.14 13.78 -6.05
N PRO A 231 6.23 14.40 -4.86
CA PRO A 231 7.52 14.66 -4.23
C PRO A 231 8.19 13.35 -3.82
N THR A 232 9.51 13.34 -3.86
CA THR A 232 10.35 12.20 -3.47
C THR A 232 11.20 12.49 -2.22
N ILE A 233 11.03 13.69 -1.66
CA ILE A 233 11.47 14.10 -0.33
C ILE A 233 10.27 14.69 0.42
N PRO A 234 9.90 14.17 1.59
CA PRO A 234 10.30 12.86 2.15
C PRO A 234 9.92 11.68 1.24
N ASP A 235 10.52 10.52 1.49
CA ASP A 235 10.28 9.32 0.69
C ASP A 235 8.87 8.76 0.92
N PHE A 236 8.11 8.54 -0.16
CA PHE A 236 6.73 8.08 -0.12
C PHE A 236 6.58 6.74 0.62
N GLY A 237 7.45 5.77 0.32
CA GLY A 237 7.41 4.46 0.94
C GLY A 237 7.66 4.55 2.44
N ARG A 238 8.71 5.27 2.86
CA ARG A 238 8.98 5.49 4.29
C ARG A 238 7.81 6.15 5.02
N MET A 239 7.18 7.16 4.41
CA MET A 239 6.03 7.83 5.00
C MET A 239 4.85 6.87 5.21
N THR A 240 4.45 6.12 4.17
CA THR A 240 3.28 5.25 4.28
C THR A 240 3.56 4.02 5.14
N SER A 241 4.78 3.46 5.09
CA SER A 241 5.19 2.34 5.95
C SER A 241 5.25 2.75 7.42
N GLY A 242 5.71 3.95 7.75
CA GLY A 242 5.69 4.49 9.12
C GLY A 242 4.29 4.69 9.70
N LEU A 243 3.25 4.62 8.86
CA LEU A 243 1.84 4.64 9.24
C LEU A 243 1.15 3.28 9.10
N GLY A 244 1.90 2.22 8.80
CA GLY A 244 1.41 0.84 8.74
C GLY A 244 0.99 0.34 7.34
N GLN A 245 1.25 1.10 6.27
CA GLN A 245 0.93 0.66 4.90
C GLN A 245 2.19 0.69 4.00
N SER A 246 2.94 -0.41 4.04
CA SER A 246 4.07 -0.66 3.12
C SER A 246 3.55 -1.28 1.83
N LEU A 247 3.57 -0.55 0.71
CA LEU A 247 3.12 -1.11 -0.57
C LEU A 247 4.02 -2.29 -0.99
N PHE A 248 3.41 -3.33 -1.54
CA PHE A 248 4.05 -4.59 -1.96
C PHE A 248 4.54 -5.47 -0.80
N ASP A 249 4.30 -5.05 0.44
CA ASP A 249 4.63 -5.84 1.63
C ASP A 249 3.51 -5.72 2.67
N PRO A 250 2.32 -6.28 2.38
CA PRO A 250 1.24 -6.38 3.35
C PRO A 250 1.65 -7.26 4.53
N PRO A 251 1.08 -7.01 5.73
CA PRO A 251 1.51 -7.71 6.96
C PRO A 251 1.20 -9.22 6.93
N ASN A 252 0.20 -9.65 6.16
CA ASN A 252 -0.16 -11.05 5.94
C ASN A 252 -1.09 -11.17 4.72
N VAL A 253 -1.55 -12.40 4.42
CA VAL A 253 -2.41 -12.75 3.28
C VAL A 253 -3.78 -12.04 3.31
N ALA A 254 -4.25 -11.57 4.47
CA ALA A 254 -5.48 -10.78 4.57
C ALA A 254 -5.31 -9.32 4.12
N GLY A 255 -4.08 -8.90 3.80
CA GLY A 255 -3.76 -7.54 3.38
C GLY A 255 -3.62 -6.57 4.54
N TRP A 256 -3.91 -5.30 4.29
CA TRP A 256 -3.91 -4.29 5.35
C TRP A 256 -5.28 -4.18 6.00
N ALA A 257 -5.30 -4.22 7.34
CA ALA A 257 -6.49 -3.89 8.10
C ALA A 257 -6.90 -2.42 7.84
N GLY A 258 -8.21 -2.18 7.76
CA GLY A 258 -8.78 -0.86 7.48
C GLY A 258 -9.24 -0.11 8.73
N GLY A 259 -9.89 1.04 8.50
CA GLY A 259 -10.62 1.77 9.53
C GLY A 259 -9.75 2.24 10.70
N ARG A 260 -10.19 1.93 11.93
CA ARG A 260 -9.57 2.43 13.17
C ARG A 260 -8.15 1.90 13.39
N THR A 261 -7.78 0.80 12.74
CA THR A 261 -6.42 0.23 12.85
C THR A 261 -5.33 1.18 12.34
N TRP A 262 -5.69 2.14 11.48
CA TRP A 262 -4.79 3.20 11.05
C TRP A 262 -4.44 4.22 12.15
N ILE A 263 -5.19 4.24 13.25
CA ILE A 263 -5.07 5.23 14.32
C ILE A 263 -4.68 4.53 15.63
N THR A 264 -3.43 4.75 16.01
CA THR A 264 -2.84 4.43 17.32
C THR A 264 -2.19 5.71 17.86
N PRO A 265 -1.83 5.81 19.15
CA PRO A 265 -1.10 6.97 19.66
C PRO A 265 0.17 7.29 18.85
N SER A 266 0.91 6.26 18.41
CA SER A 266 2.12 6.39 17.59
C SER A 266 1.79 6.86 16.16
N THR A 267 0.84 6.20 15.48
CA THR A 267 0.51 6.56 14.10
C THR A 267 -0.17 7.92 14.00
N LEU A 268 -0.93 8.35 15.01
CA LEU A 268 -1.51 9.69 15.04
C LEU A 268 -0.44 10.78 15.08
N LEU A 269 0.59 10.63 15.92
CA LEU A 269 1.75 11.53 15.93
C LEU A 269 2.50 11.51 14.59
N ASN A 270 2.73 10.32 14.03
CA ASN A 270 3.43 10.17 12.76
C ASN A 270 2.67 10.78 11.57
N ARG A 271 1.34 10.87 11.62
CA ARG A 271 0.54 11.58 10.60
C ARG A 271 0.83 13.07 10.61
N GLY A 272 0.99 13.68 11.79
CA GLY A 272 1.52 15.04 11.91
C GLY A 272 2.94 15.16 11.33
N ASN A 273 3.85 14.27 11.71
CA ASN A 273 5.23 14.27 11.20
C ASN A 273 5.30 14.14 9.68
N LEU A 274 4.38 13.38 9.08
CA LEU A 274 4.25 13.27 7.62
C LEU A 274 3.97 14.64 7.00
N PHE A 275 2.97 15.38 7.49
CA PHE A 275 2.65 16.70 6.96
C PHE A 275 3.78 17.70 7.20
N ARG A 276 4.42 17.65 8.37
CA ARG A 276 5.61 18.44 8.66
C ARG A 276 6.72 18.18 7.66
N GLY A 277 7.01 16.91 7.36
CA GLY A 277 8.04 16.53 6.38
C GLY A 277 7.72 17.02 4.96
N VAL A 278 6.46 17.03 4.56
CA VAL A 278 6.03 17.53 3.24
C VAL A 278 6.13 19.05 3.15
N LEU A 279 5.71 19.77 4.20
CA LEU A 279 5.65 21.24 4.22
C LEU A 279 7.01 21.89 4.51
N PHE A 280 7.85 21.21 5.32
CA PHE A 280 9.19 21.64 5.74
C PHE A 280 10.20 20.51 5.47
N PRO A 281 10.48 20.20 4.20
CA PRO A 281 11.32 19.07 3.83
C PRO A 281 12.79 19.31 4.17
N ASP A 282 13.41 18.37 4.87
CA ASP A 282 14.86 18.36 5.09
C ASP A 282 15.60 17.86 3.85
N VAL A 283 15.87 18.77 2.91
CA VAL A 283 16.55 18.43 1.66
C VAL A 283 18.04 18.11 1.88
N LYS A 284 18.70 18.76 2.86
CA LYS A 284 20.14 18.60 3.11
C LYS A 284 20.46 17.29 3.85
N GLY A 285 19.66 16.96 4.85
CA GLY A 285 19.80 15.74 5.64
C GLY A 285 19.13 14.51 5.04
N PHE A 286 18.32 14.65 3.98
CA PHE A 286 17.67 13.51 3.34
C PHE A 286 18.69 12.46 2.87
N ARG A 287 18.43 11.19 3.22
CA ARG A 287 19.18 10.03 2.78
C ARG A 287 18.24 9.05 2.06
N PRO A 288 18.38 8.85 0.74
CA PRO A 288 17.50 7.95 0.00
C PRO A 288 17.56 6.49 0.49
N PRO A 289 16.42 5.80 0.66
CA PRO A 289 16.41 4.39 1.10
C PRO A 289 17.08 3.44 0.12
N ASP A 290 16.95 3.70 -1.18
CA ASP A 290 17.59 2.94 -2.27
C ASP A 290 19.10 3.13 -2.33
N ARG A 291 19.66 4.04 -1.52
CA ARG A 291 21.09 4.35 -1.42
C ARG A 291 21.63 4.17 0.00
N ALA A 292 20.85 3.53 0.86
CA ALA A 292 21.30 3.18 2.20
C ALA A 292 22.22 1.95 2.14
N MET A 293 23.28 1.99 2.93
CA MET A 293 24.14 0.84 3.19
C MET A 293 23.88 0.33 4.62
N SER A 294 24.28 -0.90 4.92
CA SER A 294 24.35 -1.36 6.31
C SER A 294 25.31 -0.46 7.11
N ALA A 295 25.14 -0.40 8.45
CA ALA A 295 26.06 0.37 9.29
C ALA A 295 27.52 -0.10 9.14
N THR A 296 27.71 -1.41 8.93
CA THR A 296 29.02 -2.02 8.67
C THR A 296 29.61 -1.53 7.36
N ASP A 297 28.88 -1.65 6.25
CA ASP A 297 29.36 -1.26 4.92
C ASP A 297 29.62 0.26 4.82
N ALA A 298 28.76 1.07 5.44
CA ALA A 298 28.92 2.52 5.51
C ALA A 298 30.21 2.90 6.25
N ARG A 299 30.50 2.24 7.38
CA ARG A 299 31.73 2.45 8.16
C ARG A 299 32.97 2.04 7.38
N VAL A 300 32.93 0.88 6.70
CA VAL A 300 34.02 0.43 5.82
C VAL A 300 34.31 1.50 4.76
N GLY A 301 33.27 2.00 4.08
CA GLY A 301 33.40 3.06 3.09
C GLY A 301 33.97 4.36 3.67
N GLN A 302 33.53 4.77 4.86
CA GLN A 302 34.08 5.96 5.53
C GLN A 302 35.58 5.81 5.82
N ARG A 303 36.02 4.66 6.30
CA ARG A 303 37.45 4.42 6.59
C ARG A 303 38.32 4.41 5.34
N PHE A 304 37.80 3.93 4.22
CA PHE A 304 38.49 4.09 2.94
C PHE A 304 38.63 5.56 2.54
N VAL A 305 37.60 6.38 2.77
CA VAL A 305 37.68 7.84 2.54
C VAL A 305 38.72 8.50 3.46
N GLU A 306 38.87 8.00 4.68
CA GLU A 306 39.89 8.43 5.65
C GLU A 306 41.31 7.91 5.32
N GLY A 307 41.46 7.11 4.26
CA GLY A 307 42.76 6.62 3.78
C GLY A 307 43.28 5.37 4.50
N LEU A 308 42.44 4.67 5.25
CA LEU A 308 42.83 3.44 5.93
C LEU A 308 43.09 2.30 4.94
N SER A 309 44.01 1.39 5.29
CA SER A 309 44.25 0.15 4.54
C SER A 309 43.00 -0.72 4.51
N MET A 310 42.89 -1.67 3.56
CA MET A 310 41.73 -2.57 3.53
C MET A 310 41.56 -3.37 4.83
N THR A 311 42.68 -3.83 5.40
CA THR A 311 42.70 -4.52 6.70
C THR A 311 42.13 -3.63 7.82
N ASP A 312 42.54 -2.36 7.89
CA ASP A 312 42.08 -1.46 8.96
C ASP A 312 40.65 -0.95 8.71
N ALA A 313 40.28 -0.73 7.44
CA ALA A 313 38.96 -0.28 7.03
C ALA A 313 37.87 -1.31 7.33
N THR A 314 38.20 -2.60 7.27
CA THR A 314 37.26 -3.71 7.46
C THR A 314 37.26 -4.27 8.89
N ARG A 315 38.13 -3.78 9.77
CA ARG A 315 38.23 -4.23 11.16
C ARG A 315 36.99 -3.85 11.99
N GLU A 316 36.56 -4.72 12.89
CA GLU A 316 35.42 -4.45 13.77
C GLU A 316 35.83 -3.60 14.99
N ASP A 317 34.96 -2.68 15.43
CA ASP A 317 35.18 -1.83 16.63
C ASP A 317 34.72 -2.54 17.91
N VAL A 318 35.07 -3.81 18.05
CA VAL A 318 34.72 -4.59 19.24
C VAL A 318 35.94 -4.60 20.16
N ASP A 319 35.70 -4.42 21.47
CA ASP A 319 36.75 -4.51 22.48
C ASP A 319 37.43 -5.89 22.36
N ALA A 320 38.76 -5.90 22.21
CA ALA A 320 39.53 -7.12 21.94
C ALA A 320 39.35 -8.19 23.03
N LYS A 321 38.81 -7.81 24.19
CA LYS A 321 38.50 -8.69 25.32
C LYS A 321 37.17 -9.45 25.21
N THR A 322 36.27 -9.06 24.30
CA THR A 322 34.93 -9.67 24.15
C THR A 322 34.71 -10.36 22.81
N MET A 323 35.68 -10.32 21.90
CA MET A 323 35.60 -11.04 20.63
C MET A 323 35.92 -12.53 20.80
N ALA A 324 35.06 -13.39 20.25
CA ALA A 324 35.40 -14.80 20.04
C ALA A 324 36.59 -14.90 19.08
N GLU A 325 37.55 -15.80 19.36
CA GLU A 325 38.74 -16.01 18.52
C GLU A 325 38.38 -16.32 17.05
N SER A 326 37.21 -16.94 16.81
CA SER A 326 36.66 -17.16 15.47
C SER A 326 36.46 -15.84 14.70
N ASN A 327 36.01 -14.77 15.35
CA ASN A 327 35.81 -13.46 14.72
C ASN A 327 37.12 -12.67 14.54
N MET A 328 38.21 -13.05 15.23
CA MET A 328 39.54 -12.48 14.99
C MET A 328 40.21 -13.03 13.72
N MET A 329 39.70 -14.16 13.20
CA MET A 329 40.24 -14.85 12.03
C MET A 329 39.36 -14.70 10.77
N VAL A 330 38.14 -14.18 10.91
CA VAL A 330 37.24 -13.88 9.78
C VAL A 330 37.75 -12.65 9.03
N ASP A 331 37.87 -12.75 7.71
CA ASP A 331 38.32 -11.70 6.78
C ASP A 331 39.82 -11.33 6.82
N ARG A 332 40.71 -12.22 7.31
CA ARG A 332 42.16 -12.01 7.30
C ARG A 332 42.78 -12.15 5.90
N ASP A 333 42.12 -12.88 5.02
CA ASP A 333 42.48 -13.00 3.61
C ASP A 333 41.83 -11.85 2.83
N GLU A 334 42.68 -11.00 2.25
CA GLU A 334 42.25 -9.87 1.44
C GLU A 334 41.40 -10.30 0.24
N ASP A 335 41.62 -11.52 -0.26
CA ASP A 335 40.88 -12.08 -1.39
C ASP A 335 39.45 -12.54 -1.00
N TYR A 336 39.20 -12.78 0.29
CA TYR A 336 37.92 -13.27 0.82
C TYR A 336 37.40 -12.42 2.00
N ASN A 337 37.50 -11.09 1.88
CA ASN A 337 36.97 -10.18 2.88
C ASN A 337 35.48 -9.87 2.63
N THR A 338 34.61 -10.47 3.44
CA THR A 338 33.14 -10.36 3.28
C THR A 338 32.62 -8.94 3.48
N ARG A 339 33.23 -8.16 4.39
CA ARG A 339 32.86 -6.75 4.65
C ARG A 339 33.25 -5.84 3.49
N TYR A 340 34.43 -6.03 2.91
CA TYR A 340 34.84 -5.34 1.70
C TYR A 340 33.92 -5.72 0.52
N GLY A 341 33.62 -7.02 0.38
CA GLY A 341 32.66 -7.53 -0.60
C GLY A 341 31.28 -6.89 -0.48
N GLY A 342 30.76 -6.75 0.75
CA GLY A 342 29.49 -6.06 1.04
C GLY A 342 29.53 -4.59 0.61
N TYR A 343 30.55 -3.85 1.02
CA TYR A 343 30.74 -2.45 0.61
C TYR A 343 30.84 -2.29 -0.92
N LYS A 344 31.70 -3.08 -1.59
CA LYS A 344 31.86 -3.06 -3.04
C LYS A 344 30.59 -3.48 -3.78
N GLY A 345 29.88 -4.47 -3.26
CA GLY A 345 28.59 -4.91 -3.79
C GLY A 345 27.55 -3.79 -3.80
N ASN A 346 27.46 -3.03 -2.70
CA ASN A 346 26.59 -1.85 -2.63
C ASN A 346 26.98 -0.78 -3.66
N LEU A 347 28.29 -0.47 -3.80
CA LEU A 347 28.75 0.48 -4.81
C LEU A 347 28.39 0.05 -6.24
N LEU A 348 28.62 -1.22 -6.57
CA LEU A 348 28.29 -1.78 -7.88
C LEU A 348 26.77 -1.74 -8.14
N ALA A 349 25.96 -2.06 -7.13
CA ALA A 349 24.52 -1.92 -7.21
C ALA A 349 24.12 -0.46 -7.46
N PHE A 350 24.78 0.49 -6.79
CA PHE A 350 24.50 1.91 -6.98
C PHE A 350 24.86 2.41 -8.38
N GLU A 351 25.95 1.93 -8.95
CA GLU A 351 26.34 2.27 -10.33
C GLU A 351 25.40 1.67 -11.37
N ARG A 352 24.89 0.45 -11.14
CA ARG A 352 24.05 -0.28 -12.09
C ARG A 352 22.56 0.08 -12.01
N THR A 353 22.12 0.68 -10.91
CA THR A 353 20.70 1.03 -10.70
C THR A 353 20.42 2.48 -11.08
N ARG A 354 19.29 2.69 -11.79
CA ARG A 354 18.85 4.03 -12.17
C ARG A 354 18.61 4.90 -10.92
N LEU A 355 19.08 6.14 -10.97
CA LEU A 355 18.84 7.12 -9.92
C LEU A 355 17.38 7.59 -9.96
N ILE A 356 16.73 7.61 -8.80
CA ILE A 356 15.41 8.21 -8.63
C ILE A 356 15.61 9.71 -8.37
N PRO A 357 15.09 10.62 -9.22
CA PRO A 357 15.20 12.06 -8.99
C PRO A 357 14.60 12.46 -7.64
N ARG A 358 15.37 13.21 -6.85
CA ARG A 358 14.99 13.65 -5.50
C ARG A 358 14.52 15.10 -5.51
N SER A 359 13.27 15.34 -5.13
CA SER A 359 12.69 16.67 -5.10
C SER A 359 11.65 16.81 -3.97
N PRO A 360 11.68 17.93 -3.23
CA PRO A 360 10.62 18.27 -2.29
C PRO A 360 9.33 18.67 -3.01
N ALA A 361 8.24 18.81 -2.24
CA ALA A 361 6.99 19.34 -2.74
C ALA A 361 7.16 20.81 -3.19
N LYS A 362 6.87 21.08 -4.47
CA LYS A 362 6.82 22.45 -5.01
C LYS A 362 5.45 23.05 -4.70
N ILE A 363 5.34 23.68 -3.54
CA ILE A 363 4.12 24.34 -3.05
C ILE A 363 4.36 25.86 -3.02
N ASP A 364 3.38 26.63 -3.47
CA ASP A 364 3.32 28.08 -3.36
C ASP A 364 1.96 28.45 -2.73
N LEU A 365 1.92 28.54 -1.40
CA LEU A 365 0.68 28.84 -0.68
C LEU A 365 0.28 30.30 -0.83
N THR A 366 1.25 31.19 -1.00
CA THR A 366 1.02 32.60 -1.28
C THR A 366 0.24 32.79 -2.58
N ALA A 367 0.65 32.11 -3.66
CA ALA A 367 -0.08 32.10 -4.91
C ALA A 367 -1.47 31.46 -4.77
N MET A 368 -1.59 30.38 -4.00
CA MET A 368 -2.87 29.73 -3.72
C MET A 368 -3.87 30.66 -3.04
N VAL A 369 -3.43 31.36 -1.98
CA VAL A 369 -4.23 32.34 -1.23
C VAL A 369 -4.62 33.53 -2.11
N ARG A 370 -3.69 34.03 -2.92
CA ARG A 370 -3.95 35.13 -3.88
C ARG A 370 -4.99 34.72 -4.91
N ALA A 371 -4.85 33.54 -5.51
CA ALA A 371 -5.79 33.02 -6.49
C ALA A 371 -7.20 32.81 -5.91
N ALA A 372 -7.30 32.55 -4.60
CA ALA A 372 -8.55 32.44 -3.88
C ALA A 372 -9.19 33.79 -3.51
N GLY A 373 -8.50 34.92 -3.71
CA GLY A 373 -8.97 36.23 -3.25
C GLY A 373 -9.06 36.37 -1.73
N ALA A 374 -8.27 35.58 -0.99
CA ALA A 374 -8.25 35.59 0.47
C ALA A 374 -7.27 36.68 0.98
N ASP A 375 -7.80 37.90 1.12
CA ASP A 375 -7.07 39.11 1.51
C ASP A 375 -7.06 39.38 3.03
N THR A 376 -7.76 38.57 3.83
CA THR A 376 -7.76 38.63 5.30
C THR A 376 -7.40 37.28 5.91
N VAL A 377 -6.92 37.29 7.15
CA VAL A 377 -6.60 36.08 7.93
C VAL A 377 -7.79 35.12 7.98
N ASP A 378 -8.99 35.64 8.26
CA ASP A 378 -10.23 34.86 8.29
C ASP A 378 -10.50 34.16 6.94
N LYS A 379 -10.38 34.88 5.82
CA LYS A 379 -10.59 34.29 4.49
C LYS A 379 -9.53 33.23 4.15
N VAL A 380 -8.29 33.39 4.62
CA VAL A 380 -7.23 32.40 4.43
C VAL A 380 -7.57 31.11 5.19
N VAL A 381 -7.94 31.22 6.46
CA VAL A 381 -8.34 30.07 7.28
C VAL A 381 -9.55 29.37 6.64
N ASP A 382 -10.57 30.12 6.23
CA ASP A 382 -11.75 29.56 5.57
C ASP A 382 -11.41 28.88 4.24
N HIS A 383 -10.48 29.46 3.47
CA HIS A 383 -10.00 28.84 2.24
C HIS A 383 -9.30 27.50 2.53
N PHE A 384 -8.41 27.46 3.52
CA PHE A 384 -7.68 26.24 3.86
C PHE A 384 -8.62 25.16 4.41
N VAL A 385 -9.51 25.51 5.33
CA VAL A 385 -10.51 24.58 5.88
C VAL A 385 -11.36 23.98 4.76
N ARG A 386 -11.91 24.82 3.87
CA ARG A 386 -12.75 24.36 2.76
C ARG A 386 -11.99 23.49 1.76
N ARG A 387 -10.72 23.80 1.51
CA ARG A 387 -9.90 23.12 0.51
C ARG A 387 -9.35 21.79 1.02
N PHE A 388 -8.92 21.76 2.28
CA PHE A 388 -8.17 20.64 2.83
C PHE A 388 -8.99 19.72 3.72
N LEU A 389 -10.08 20.17 4.34
CA LEU A 389 -10.89 19.34 5.23
C LEU A 389 -12.15 18.83 4.54
N SER A 390 -12.50 17.58 4.83
CA SER A 390 -13.76 16.97 4.38
C SER A 390 -14.93 17.36 5.28
N VAL A 391 -14.63 17.73 6.53
CA VAL A 391 -15.57 18.12 7.57
C VAL A 391 -15.26 19.54 8.00
N THR A 392 -16.30 20.33 8.25
CA THR A 392 -16.16 21.71 8.73
C THR A 392 -15.68 21.74 10.18
N LEU A 393 -14.76 22.64 10.49
CA LEU A 393 -14.33 22.89 11.87
C LEU A 393 -15.42 23.58 12.68
N GLY A 394 -15.43 23.31 13.99
CA GLY A 394 -16.19 24.09 14.95
C GLY A 394 -15.69 25.54 15.06
N ALA A 395 -16.53 26.42 15.58
CA ALA A 395 -16.22 27.85 15.70
C ALA A 395 -14.98 28.11 16.58
N ARG A 396 -14.79 27.30 17.63
CA ARG A 396 -13.64 27.39 18.52
C ARG A 396 -12.34 27.02 17.81
N GLU A 397 -12.32 25.86 17.15
CA GLU A 397 -11.15 25.35 16.43
C GLU A 397 -10.74 26.29 15.30
N ARG A 398 -11.73 26.80 14.54
CA ARG A 398 -11.51 27.85 13.55
C ARG A 398 -10.90 29.11 14.19
N GLY A 399 -11.45 29.56 15.32
CA GLY A 399 -10.95 30.74 16.04
C GLY A 399 -9.48 30.63 16.41
N LEU A 400 -9.04 29.46 16.90
CA LEU A 400 -7.65 29.20 17.22
C LEU A 400 -6.71 29.31 16.01
N LEU A 401 -7.14 28.84 14.83
CA LEU A 401 -6.37 28.98 13.60
C LEU A 401 -6.26 30.44 13.14
N VAL A 402 -7.33 31.21 13.30
CA VAL A 402 -7.34 32.66 13.00
C VAL A 402 -6.41 33.41 13.94
N GLU A 403 -6.48 33.15 15.24
CA GLU A 403 -5.58 33.75 16.23
C GLU A 403 -4.13 33.39 15.97
N PHE A 404 -3.85 32.12 15.63
CA PHE A 404 -2.51 31.66 15.27
C PHE A 404 -1.92 32.46 14.10
N LEU A 405 -2.64 32.51 12.96
CA LEU A 405 -2.12 33.18 11.78
C LEU A 405 -2.04 34.70 11.99
N ARG A 406 -3.01 35.31 12.68
CA ARG A 406 -2.97 36.75 13.04
C ARG A 406 -1.77 37.06 13.93
N GLY A 407 -1.48 36.22 14.91
CA GLY A 407 -0.32 36.37 15.78
C GLY A 407 1.00 36.28 15.03
N LYS A 408 1.11 35.35 14.07
CA LYS A 408 2.29 35.21 13.19
C LYS A 408 2.51 36.42 12.28
N LEU A 409 1.43 36.94 11.67
CA LEU A 409 1.53 38.06 10.73
C LEU A 409 1.52 39.44 11.39
N GLY A 410 1.12 39.54 12.67
CA GLY A 410 0.90 40.82 13.35
C GLY A 410 -0.20 41.70 12.72
N SER A 411 -1.04 41.13 11.83
CA SER A 411 -2.03 41.84 11.03
C SER A 411 -3.25 40.96 10.76
N SER A 412 -4.41 41.59 10.55
CA SER A 412 -5.63 40.92 10.10
C SER A 412 -5.75 40.86 8.57
N THR A 413 -4.92 41.60 7.84
CA THR A 413 -4.87 41.62 6.36
C THR A 413 -3.63 40.91 5.84
N ILE A 414 -3.76 40.25 4.70
CA ILE A 414 -2.66 39.54 4.05
C ILE A 414 -1.85 40.53 3.23
N GLN A 415 -0.62 40.77 3.68
CA GLN A 415 0.36 41.61 2.99
C GLN A 415 1.47 40.73 2.41
N PRO A 416 1.94 40.97 1.17
CA PRO A 416 3.11 40.29 0.65
C PRO A 416 4.34 40.55 1.54
N GLY A 417 5.05 39.50 1.92
CA GLY A 417 6.23 39.60 2.78
C GLY A 417 7.01 38.30 2.86
N GLY A 418 8.26 38.37 3.32
CA GLY A 418 9.17 37.22 3.38
C GLY A 418 8.68 36.09 4.28
N GLU A 419 7.90 36.40 5.31
CA GLU A 419 7.39 35.45 6.31
C GLU A 419 6.01 34.86 5.97
N LEU A 420 5.35 35.38 4.93
CA LEU A 420 3.97 34.99 4.59
C LEU A 420 3.91 33.50 4.22
N GLU A 421 4.78 33.05 3.31
CA GLU A 421 4.79 31.66 2.85
C GLU A 421 5.06 30.67 3.99
N GLU A 422 5.98 31.01 4.90
CA GLU A 422 6.28 30.19 6.07
C GLU A 422 5.10 30.12 7.03
N SER A 423 4.49 31.27 7.35
CA SER A 423 3.29 31.34 8.20
C SER A 423 2.12 30.56 7.62
N LEU A 424 1.93 30.60 6.29
CA LEU A 424 0.92 29.81 5.60
C LEU A 424 1.21 28.30 5.67
N ARG A 425 2.49 27.89 5.60
CA ARG A 425 2.87 26.47 5.75
C ARG A 425 2.60 25.97 7.16
N GLU A 426 2.92 26.77 8.18
CA GLU A 426 2.61 26.41 9.57
C GLU A 426 1.10 26.33 9.80
N LEU A 427 0.31 27.26 9.26
CA LEU A 427 -1.14 27.19 9.32
C LEU A 427 -1.66 25.91 8.63
N LEU A 428 -1.16 25.61 7.43
CA LEU A 428 -1.57 24.40 6.71
C LEU A 428 -1.18 23.12 7.47
N TYR A 429 -0.04 23.11 8.16
CA TYR A 429 0.35 22.01 9.03
C TYR A 429 -0.68 21.78 10.15
N LEU A 430 -1.16 22.85 10.80
CA LEU A 430 -2.20 22.74 11.83
C LEU A 430 -3.53 22.24 11.25
N VAL A 431 -3.92 22.73 10.07
CA VAL A 431 -5.14 22.29 9.38
C VAL A 431 -5.07 20.79 9.05
N LEU A 432 -3.97 20.31 8.46
CA LEU A 432 -3.81 18.89 8.10
C LEU A 432 -3.67 17.99 9.33
N SER A 433 -3.17 18.52 10.45
CA SER A 433 -3.08 17.78 11.71
C SER A 433 -4.42 17.64 12.44
N ALA A 434 -5.49 18.28 11.95
CA ALA A 434 -6.81 18.20 12.54
C ALA A 434 -7.41 16.78 12.37
N PRO A 435 -8.20 16.28 13.34
CA PRO A 435 -8.92 15.01 13.22
C PRO A 435 -9.78 14.92 11.95
N GLU A 436 -10.34 16.04 11.51
CA GLU A 436 -11.19 16.18 10.33
C GLU A 436 -10.47 15.83 9.03
N ASP A 437 -9.15 16.04 8.92
CA ASP A 437 -8.39 15.61 7.74
C ASP A 437 -8.15 14.09 7.75
N GLN A 438 -8.32 13.40 8.87
CA GLN A 438 -8.17 11.94 8.88
C GLN A 438 -9.34 11.24 8.19
N LEU A 439 -10.43 11.98 7.94
CA LEU A 439 -11.69 11.47 7.41
C LEU A 439 -11.87 11.77 5.91
N GLY A 440 -12.38 10.78 5.16
CA GLY A 440 -12.94 10.96 3.81
C GLY A 440 -12.47 9.95 2.78
#